data_AF-A0A319B5J0-F1
#
_entry.id   AF-A0A319B5J0-F1
#
_cell.length_a   1.000
_cell.length_b   1.000
_cell.length_c   1.000
_cell.angle_alpha   90.00
_cell.angle_beta   90.00
_cell.angle_gamma   90.00
#
_symmetry.space_group_name_H-M   'P 1'
#
loop_
_entity.id
_entity.type
_entity.pdbx_description
1 polymer ?
#
loop_
_entity_poly.entity_id
_entity_poly.type
_entity_poly.pdbx_seq_one_letter_code
_entity_poly.pdbx_strand_id
1 'polypeptide(L)'
;MCVDADDTAKALLLLRLLGLQACPDSLIGKFESHDHFLTFGIERNPSISTNAHILLALLHMENNSTYIFQIEKCVRFLCRAWWESDGFLQDKWNISPYYPVMLICEGMVDYIHKWDSGDFATSNSTGLDPRVPLVVHQALTKLLQTQNADGSWGPRSSLEETSYATLAIKSLLTLPFTAELRDASLTAIEQAESYLRYTYSRGYISVRERLWIDKTLYSIETV
;
A
#
# COMPACT_ATOMS: atom_id res chain seq x y z
N MET A 1 -7.20 23.95 8.07
CA MET A 1 -6.86 22.73 7.30
C MET A 1 -8.16 22.00 7.04
N CYS A 2 -8.43 21.61 5.78
CA CYS A 2 -9.57 20.74 5.50
C CYS A 2 -9.16 19.32 5.93
N VAL A 3 -10.05 18.57 6.58
CA VAL A 3 -9.78 17.17 6.91
C VAL A 3 -9.93 16.32 5.65
N ASP A 4 -9.05 15.34 5.48
CA ASP A 4 -9.06 14.39 4.37
C ASP A 4 -9.01 12.95 4.88
N ALA A 5 -9.41 12.01 4.02
CA ALA A 5 -9.48 10.60 4.39
C ALA A 5 -8.11 9.92 4.47
N ASP A 6 -7.08 10.43 3.81
CA ASP A 6 -5.74 9.83 3.75
C ASP A 6 -5.04 9.95 5.12
N ASP A 7 -4.91 11.19 5.60
CA ASP A 7 -4.31 11.50 6.90
C ASP A 7 -5.17 10.94 8.04
N THR A 8 -6.50 10.99 7.91
CA THR A 8 -7.40 10.41 8.92
C THR A 8 -7.22 8.90 9.01
N ALA A 9 -7.10 8.18 7.89
CA ALA A 9 -6.87 6.74 7.89
C ALA A 9 -5.52 6.37 8.52
N LYS A 10 -4.44 7.07 8.15
CA LYS A 10 -3.12 6.87 8.78
C LYS A 10 -3.13 7.15 10.28
N ALA A 11 -3.82 8.20 10.71
CA ALA A 11 -3.96 8.51 12.14
C ALA A 11 -4.72 7.41 12.89
N LEU A 12 -5.82 6.88 12.31
CA LEU A 12 -6.56 5.76 12.90
C LEU A 12 -5.69 4.51 13.01
N LEU A 13 -4.95 4.16 11.95
CA LEU A 13 -4.02 3.03 11.96
C LEU A 13 -2.95 3.20 13.04
N LEU A 14 -2.31 4.38 13.12
CA LEU A 14 -1.30 4.68 14.13
C LEU A 14 -1.86 4.50 15.55
N LEU A 15 -3.05 5.04 15.84
CA LEU A 15 -3.69 4.87 17.15
C LEU A 15 -3.87 3.39 17.49
N ARG A 16 -4.33 2.57 16.53
CA ARG A 16 -4.49 1.13 16.73
C ARG A 16 -3.17 0.40 16.95
N LEU A 17 -2.12 0.73 16.20
CA LEU A 17 -0.79 0.16 16.38
C LEU A 17 -0.17 0.52 17.74
N LEU A 18 -0.55 1.66 18.31
CA LEU A 18 -0.18 2.06 19.68
C LEU A 18 -1.06 1.43 20.78
N GLY A 19 -2.02 0.56 20.41
CA GLY A 19 -2.97 -0.05 21.35
C GLY A 19 -4.03 0.91 21.88
N LEU A 20 -4.22 2.06 21.22
CA LEU A 20 -5.23 3.05 21.58
C LEU A 20 -6.57 2.75 20.89
N GLN A 21 -7.65 3.22 21.49
CA GLN A 21 -8.98 3.14 20.92
C GLN A 21 -9.12 4.11 19.74
N ALA A 22 -9.72 3.64 18.65
CA ALA A 22 -9.94 4.41 17.43
C ALA A 22 -11.30 4.02 16.83
N CYS A 23 -11.99 4.97 16.20
CA CYS A 23 -13.32 4.76 15.62
C CYS A 23 -13.34 5.31 14.18
N PRO A 24 -13.55 4.47 13.15
CA PRO A 24 -13.55 4.90 11.76
C PRO A 24 -14.88 5.52 11.30
N ASP A 25 -15.93 5.54 12.13
CA ASP A 25 -17.29 5.92 11.71
C ASP A 25 -17.36 7.34 11.12
N SER A 26 -16.58 8.29 11.64
CA SER A 26 -16.52 9.66 11.10
C SER A 26 -15.81 9.72 9.74
N LEU A 27 -14.78 8.89 9.54
CA LEU A 27 -14.13 8.74 8.24
C LEU A 27 -15.13 8.13 7.24
N ILE A 28 -15.83 7.07 7.65
CA ILE A 28 -16.79 6.38 6.81
C ILE A 28 -17.94 7.30 6.41
N GLY A 29 -18.62 7.90 7.39
CA GLY A 29 -19.79 8.74 7.14
C GLY A 29 -19.52 9.99 6.30
N LYS A 30 -18.25 10.44 6.22
CA LYS A 30 -17.87 11.64 5.47
C LYS A 30 -17.31 11.36 4.08
N PHE A 31 -16.58 10.25 3.91
CA PHE A 31 -15.77 10.00 2.73
C PHE A 31 -16.19 8.77 1.92
N GLU A 32 -17.07 7.92 2.45
CA GLU A 32 -17.59 6.78 1.71
C GLU A 32 -18.43 7.25 0.50
N SER A 33 -18.05 6.80 -0.70
CA SER A 33 -18.86 6.95 -1.91
C SER A 33 -19.47 5.61 -2.34
N HIS A 34 -20.06 5.57 -3.53
CA HIS A 34 -20.69 4.38 -4.07
C HIS A 34 -19.72 3.18 -4.17
N ASP A 35 -18.57 3.33 -4.83
CA ASP A 35 -17.65 2.23 -5.14
C ASP A 35 -16.23 2.39 -4.57
N HIS A 36 -15.92 3.52 -3.93
CA HIS A 36 -14.62 3.81 -3.31
C HIS A 36 -14.77 4.90 -2.24
N PHE A 37 -13.69 5.22 -1.55
CA PHE A 37 -13.60 6.37 -0.65
C PHE A 37 -12.95 7.57 -1.32
N LEU A 38 -13.53 8.74 -1.08
CA LEU A 38 -12.98 10.01 -1.54
C LEU A 38 -11.86 10.48 -0.61
N THR A 39 -10.77 11.06 -1.14
CA THR A 39 -9.79 11.76 -0.30
C THR A 39 -10.38 13.03 0.29
N PHE A 40 -11.09 13.82 -0.52
CA PHE A 40 -11.82 15.02 -0.11
C PHE A 40 -13.29 14.92 -0.50
N GLY A 41 -14.19 15.55 0.25
CA GLY A 41 -15.65 15.42 0.05
C GLY A 41 -16.18 15.79 -1.35
N ILE A 42 -15.40 16.50 -2.16
CA ILE A 42 -15.65 16.68 -3.59
C ILE A 42 -14.32 16.46 -4.32
N GLU A 43 -14.22 15.38 -5.08
CA GLU A 43 -13.05 15.09 -5.90
C GLU A 43 -13.42 14.51 -7.25
N ARG A 44 -12.58 14.78 -8.25
CA ARG A 44 -12.79 14.31 -9.63
C ARG A 44 -12.15 12.94 -9.88
N ASN A 45 -10.95 12.74 -9.34
CA ASN A 45 -10.16 11.53 -9.55
C ASN A 45 -9.95 10.85 -8.19
N PRO A 46 -10.26 9.55 -8.07
CA PRO A 46 -10.04 8.80 -6.84
C PRO A 46 -8.54 8.62 -6.56
N SER A 47 -8.16 8.52 -5.29
CA SER A 47 -6.80 8.14 -4.89
C SER A 47 -6.74 6.64 -4.58
N ILE A 48 -5.73 5.98 -5.14
CA ILE A 48 -5.38 4.60 -4.83
C ILE A 48 -4.77 4.52 -3.44
N SER A 49 -3.83 5.42 -3.12
CA SER A 49 -3.15 5.43 -1.82
C SER A 49 -4.14 5.69 -0.67
N THR A 50 -5.08 6.62 -0.84
CA THR A 50 -6.14 6.86 0.16
C THR A 50 -7.01 5.63 0.42
N ASN A 51 -7.46 4.95 -0.64
CA ASN A 51 -8.26 3.73 -0.46
C ASN A 51 -7.45 2.58 0.16
N ALA A 52 -6.14 2.51 -0.11
CA ALA A 52 -5.26 1.54 0.52
C ALA A 52 -5.01 1.87 2.02
N HIS A 53 -4.82 3.15 2.37
CA HIS A 53 -4.71 3.56 3.79
C HIS A 53 -6.00 3.26 4.56
N ILE A 54 -7.17 3.51 3.96
CA ILE A 54 -8.46 3.19 4.58
C ILE A 54 -8.61 1.69 4.76
N LEU A 55 -8.24 0.88 3.77
CA LEU A 55 -8.22 -0.58 3.90
C LEU A 55 -7.37 -1.01 5.10
N LEU A 56 -6.13 -0.53 5.19
CA LEU A 56 -5.22 -0.84 6.30
C LEU A 56 -5.80 -0.42 7.66
N ALA A 57 -6.38 0.78 7.74
CA ALA A 57 -7.02 1.26 8.96
C ALA A 57 -8.18 0.37 9.41
N LEU A 58 -9.07 -0.01 8.47
CA LEU A 58 -10.24 -0.83 8.78
C LEU A 58 -9.86 -2.28 9.17
N LEU A 59 -8.85 -2.87 8.53
CA LEU A 59 -8.36 -4.21 8.86
C LEU A 59 -7.81 -4.31 10.29
N HIS A 60 -7.24 -3.22 10.80
CA HIS A 60 -6.65 -3.11 12.14
C HIS A 60 -7.63 -2.69 13.25
N MET A 61 -8.91 -2.49 12.93
CA MET A 61 -9.93 -2.27 13.95
C MET A 61 -10.20 -3.56 14.74
N GLU A 62 -10.42 -3.43 16.05
CA GLU A 62 -10.78 -4.55 16.94
C GLU A 62 -12.05 -5.29 16.47
N ASN A 63 -13.00 -4.54 15.90
CA ASN A 63 -14.28 -5.00 15.38
C ASN A 63 -14.32 -4.95 13.84
N ASN A 64 -13.22 -5.26 13.16
CA ASN A 64 -13.09 -5.18 11.70
C ASN A 64 -14.24 -5.84 10.91
N SER A 65 -14.82 -6.93 11.41
CA SER A 65 -15.96 -7.63 10.81
C SER A 65 -17.22 -6.77 10.69
N THR A 66 -17.37 -5.75 11.53
CA THR A 66 -18.46 -4.75 11.44
C THR A 66 -18.31 -3.88 10.19
N TYR A 67 -17.07 -3.68 9.72
CA TYR A 67 -16.72 -2.84 8.59
C TYR A 67 -16.43 -3.65 7.31
N ILE A 68 -16.88 -4.92 7.26
CA ILE A 68 -16.55 -5.82 6.14
C ILE A 68 -16.97 -5.27 4.78
N PHE A 69 -18.10 -4.58 4.70
CA PHE A 69 -18.57 -3.97 3.46
C PHE A 69 -17.62 -2.89 2.94
N GLN A 70 -17.09 -2.06 3.85
CA GLN A 70 -16.12 -1.02 3.53
C GLN A 70 -14.75 -1.61 3.18
N ILE A 71 -14.33 -2.67 3.88
CA ILE A 71 -13.10 -3.42 3.57
C ILE A 71 -13.19 -4.00 2.15
N GLU A 72 -14.24 -4.75 1.85
CA GLU A 72 -14.45 -5.36 0.53
C GLU A 72 -14.61 -4.31 -0.58
N LYS A 73 -15.21 -3.14 -0.26
CA LYS A 73 -15.26 -2.00 -1.19
C LYS A 73 -13.86 -1.51 -1.56
N CYS A 74 -12.99 -1.30 -0.57
CA CYS A 74 -11.61 -0.88 -0.83
C CYS A 74 -10.86 -1.94 -1.64
N VAL A 75 -10.97 -3.22 -1.25
CA VAL A 75 -10.34 -4.33 -1.99
C VAL A 75 -10.81 -4.37 -3.44
N ARG A 76 -12.12 -4.26 -3.68
CA ARG A 76 -12.70 -4.28 -5.03
C ARG A 76 -12.22 -3.11 -5.87
N PHE A 77 -12.15 -1.91 -5.28
CA PHE A 77 -11.63 -0.71 -5.93
C PHE A 77 -10.15 -0.87 -6.31
N LEU A 78 -9.31 -1.31 -5.37
CA LEU A 78 -7.87 -1.50 -5.61
C LEU A 78 -7.59 -2.59 -6.65
N CYS A 79 -8.31 -3.71 -6.60
CA CYS A 79 -8.21 -4.76 -7.61
C CYS A 79 -8.66 -4.28 -8.99
N ARG A 80 -9.71 -3.46 -9.06
CA ARG A 80 -10.16 -2.84 -10.32
C ARG A 80 -9.13 -1.87 -10.86
N ALA A 81 -8.59 -0.98 -10.02
CA ALA A 81 -7.56 -0.03 -10.40
C ALA A 81 -6.29 -0.74 -10.92
N TRP A 82 -5.91 -1.85 -10.29
CA TRP A 82 -4.82 -2.70 -10.77
C TRP A 82 -5.12 -3.28 -12.16
N TRP A 83 -6.30 -3.85 -12.35
CA TRP A 83 -6.69 -4.49 -13.62
C TRP A 83 -6.81 -3.50 -14.79
N GLU A 84 -7.29 -2.29 -14.51
CA GLU A 84 -7.47 -1.23 -15.52
C GLU A 84 -6.16 -0.47 -15.80
N SER A 85 -5.08 -0.75 -15.06
CA SER A 85 -3.80 -0.08 -15.27
C SER A 85 -2.97 -0.73 -16.39
N ASP A 86 -2.71 0.05 -17.45
CA ASP A 86 -1.72 -0.31 -18.47
C ASP A 86 -0.31 0.02 -17.94
N GLY A 87 0.38 -0.97 -17.38
CA GLY A 87 1.70 -0.77 -16.80
C GLY A 87 1.63 -0.53 -15.30
N PHE A 88 2.30 0.51 -14.78
CA PHE A 88 2.32 0.81 -13.34
C PHE A 88 1.12 1.67 -12.91
N LEU A 89 0.53 1.31 -11.76
CA LEU A 89 -0.44 2.13 -11.06
C LEU A 89 0.16 3.50 -10.72
N GLN A 90 -0.64 4.53 -10.93
CA GLN A 90 -0.29 5.90 -10.57
C GLN A 90 -1.30 6.44 -9.58
N ASP A 91 -0.81 7.09 -8.53
CA ASP A 91 -1.63 7.79 -7.56
C ASP A 91 -1.51 9.31 -7.74
N LYS A 92 -2.50 10.07 -7.28
CA LYS A 92 -2.52 11.53 -7.41
C LYS A 92 -1.61 12.25 -6.41
N TRP A 93 -1.08 11.56 -5.40
CA TRP A 93 -0.25 12.15 -4.34
C TRP A 93 1.24 11.85 -4.47
N ASN A 94 1.62 10.82 -5.23
CA ASN A 94 3.02 10.42 -5.41
C ASN A 94 3.28 10.00 -6.87
N ILE A 95 4.34 10.52 -7.49
CA ILE A 95 4.71 10.18 -8.87
C ILE A 95 5.39 8.82 -8.99
N SER A 96 5.87 8.24 -7.88
CA SER A 96 6.49 6.93 -7.90
C SER A 96 5.44 5.86 -8.19
N PRO A 97 5.71 4.96 -9.16
CA PRO A 97 4.84 3.81 -9.38
C PRO A 97 4.92 2.77 -8.25
N TYR A 98 5.96 2.82 -7.40
CA TYR A 98 6.19 1.83 -6.34
C TYR A 98 5.42 2.15 -5.06
N TYR A 99 5.11 3.42 -4.82
CA TYR A 99 4.35 3.85 -3.63
C TYR A 99 2.95 3.20 -3.54
N PRO A 100 2.07 3.32 -4.56
CA PRO A 100 0.76 2.66 -4.50
C PRO A 100 0.87 1.14 -4.50
N VAL A 101 1.90 0.56 -5.14
CA VAL A 101 2.12 -0.90 -5.14
C VAL A 101 2.43 -1.39 -3.72
N MET A 102 3.29 -0.69 -2.98
CA MET A 102 3.59 -1.03 -1.58
C MET A 102 2.32 -1.09 -0.72
N LEU A 103 1.50 -0.03 -0.78
CA LEU A 103 0.28 0.06 0.03
C LEU A 103 -0.76 -1.01 -0.36
N ILE A 104 -0.90 -1.30 -1.66
CA ILE A 104 -1.77 -2.38 -2.13
C ILE A 104 -1.25 -3.73 -1.58
N CYS A 105 0.05 -4.01 -1.70
CA CYS A 105 0.62 -5.25 -1.19
C CYS A 105 0.36 -5.42 0.30
N GLU A 106 0.63 -4.40 1.12
CA GLU A 106 0.37 -4.43 2.55
C GLU A 106 -1.11 -4.69 2.87
N GLY A 107 -2.03 -3.92 2.27
CA GLY A 107 -3.45 -4.09 2.51
C GLY A 107 -4.00 -5.45 2.05
N MET A 108 -3.50 -5.97 0.92
CA MET A 108 -3.92 -7.28 0.41
C MET A 108 -3.37 -8.44 1.24
N VAL A 109 -2.12 -8.34 1.70
CA VAL A 109 -1.50 -9.32 2.60
C VAL A 109 -2.28 -9.39 3.92
N ASP A 110 -2.55 -8.25 4.54
CA ASP A 110 -3.35 -8.21 5.78
C ASP A 110 -4.75 -8.77 5.56
N TYR A 111 -5.39 -8.42 4.44
CA TYR A 111 -6.72 -8.94 4.10
C TYR A 111 -6.72 -10.46 3.95
N ILE A 112 -5.71 -11.05 3.31
CA ILE A 112 -5.56 -12.51 3.20
C ILE A 112 -5.38 -13.13 4.59
N HIS A 113 -4.47 -12.60 5.41
CA HIS A 113 -4.23 -13.14 6.76
C HIS A 113 -5.49 -13.10 7.64
N LYS A 114 -6.32 -12.05 7.51
CA LYS A 114 -7.61 -11.93 8.21
C LYS A 114 -8.64 -12.95 7.75
N TRP A 115 -8.60 -13.32 6.48
CA TRP A 115 -9.41 -14.43 5.97
C TRP A 115 -8.93 -15.77 6.51
N ASP A 116 -7.62 -16.02 6.48
CA ASP A 116 -7.02 -17.27 6.94
C ASP A 116 -7.19 -17.48 8.46
N SER A 117 -7.21 -16.40 9.25
CA SER A 117 -7.48 -16.45 10.70
C SER A 117 -8.96 -16.65 11.03
N GLY A 118 -9.87 -16.51 10.05
CA GLY A 118 -11.31 -16.59 10.27
C GLY A 118 -11.94 -15.35 10.89
N ASP A 119 -11.24 -14.20 10.91
CA ASP A 119 -11.75 -12.94 11.49
C ASP A 119 -13.08 -12.49 10.84
N PHE A 120 -13.32 -12.90 9.59
CA PHE A 120 -14.53 -12.58 8.83
C PHE A 120 -15.58 -13.70 8.82
N ALA A 121 -15.36 -14.83 9.50
CA ALA A 121 -16.22 -16.02 9.41
C ALA A 121 -17.68 -15.78 9.85
N THR A 122 -17.93 -14.83 10.75
CA THR A 122 -19.27 -14.48 11.25
C THR A 122 -19.89 -13.25 10.57
N SER A 123 -19.19 -12.67 9.59
CA SER A 123 -19.63 -11.47 8.88
C SER A 123 -20.49 -11.81 7.65
N ASN A 124 -21.23 -10.82 7.14
CA ASN A 124 -21.99 -10.95 5.89
C ASN A 124 -21.10 -10.81 4.64
N SER A 125 -19.88 -11.35 4.70
CA SER A 125 -18.89 -11.23 3.64
C SER A 125 -19.30 -11.96 2.37
N THR A 126 -18.82 -11.47 1.23
CA THR A 126 -18.96 -12.11 -0.08
C THR A 126 -17.86 -13.13 -0.40
N GLY A 127 -16.91 -13.34 0.51
CA GLY A 127 -15.74 -14.19 0.29
C GLY A 127 -14.50 -13.41 -0.14
N LEU A 128 -13.36 -14.09 -0.18
CA LEU A 128 -12.12 -13.52 -0.69
C LEU A 128 -12.27 -13.20 -2.20
N ASP A 129 -12.06 -11.94 -2.58
CA ASP A 129 -12.13 -11.53 -4.00
C ASP A 129 -11.06 -12.31 -4.80
N PRO A 130 -11.45 -13.03 -5.87
CA PRO A 130 -10.55 -13.92 -6.60
C PRO A 130 -9.41 -13.17 -7.32
N ARG A 131 -9.50 -11.84 -7.46
CA ARG A 131 -8.45 -11.01 -8.03
C ARG A 131 -7.31 -10.75 -7.05
N VAL A 132 -7.53 -10.90 -5.74
CA VAL A 132 -6.53 -10.59 -4.71
C VAL A 132 -5.26 -11.44 -4.85
N PRO A 133 -5.33 -12.78 -4.97
CA PRO A 133 -4.13 -13.59 -5.20
C PRO A 133 -3.40 -13.24 -6.52
N LEU A 134 -4.15 -12.86 -7.56
CA LEU A 134 -3.57 -12.46 -8.85
C LEU A 134 -2.79 -11.14 -8.71
N VAL A 135 -3.38 -10.15 -8.04
CA VAL A 135 -2.73 -8.85 -7.76
C VAL A 135 -1.43 -9.06 -6.98
N VAL A 136 -1.48 -9.85 -5.91
CA VAL A 136 -0.31 -10.18 -5.06
C VAL A 136 0.81 -10.85 -5.88
N HIS A 137 0.47 -11.84 -6.71
CA HIS A 137 1.47 -12.53 -7.53
C HIS A 137 2.06 -11.62 -8.63
N GLN A 138 1.22 -10.84 -9.30
CA GLN A 138 1.65 -9.90 -10.33
C GLN A 138 2.51 -8.78 -9.74
N ALA A 139 2.17 -8.27 -8.55
CA ALA A 139 2.95 -7.27 -7.85
C ALA A 139 4.35 -7.79 -7.53
N LEU A 140 4.47 -9.00 -6.95
CA LEU A 140 5.77 -9.60 -6.68
C LEU A 140 6.61 -9.74 -7.96
N THR A 141 6.01 -10.34 -9.00
CA THR A 141 6.68 -10.56 -10.29
C THR A 141 7.20 -9.23 -10.86
N LYS A 142 6.39 -8.18 -10.80
CA LYS A 142 6.74 -6.87 -11.34
C LYS A 142 7.84 -6.19 -10.53
N LEU A 143 7.81 -6.30 -9.20
CA LEU A 143 8.85 -5.76 -8.33
C LEU A 143 10.20 -6.43 -8.66
N LEU A 144 10.24 -7.76 -8.77
CA LEU A 144 11.46 -8.50 -9.12
C LEU A 144 11.97 -8.15 -10.53
N GLN A 145 11.08 -8.00 -11.51
CA GLN A 145 11.45 -7.69 -12.89
C GLN A 145 11.96 -6.27 -13.10
N THR A 146 11.67 -5.35 -12.18
CA THR A 146 12.03 -3.93 -12.32
C THR A 146 13.11 -3.47 -11.34
N GLN A 147 13.75 -4.40 -10.64
CA GLN A 147 14.94 -4.11 -9.86
C GLN A 147 16.11 -3.74 -10.79
N ASN A 148 16.82 -2.68 -10.46
CA ASN A 148 18.02 -2.25 -11.15
C ASN A 148 19.21 -3.19 -10.83
N ALA A 149 20.23 -3.19 -11.68
CA ALA A 149 21.42 -4.02 -11.51
C ALA A 149 22.23 -3.71 -10.23
N ASP A 150 22.06 -2.52 -9.64
CA ASP A 150 22.67 -2.10 -8.38
C ASP A 150 21.84 -2.48 -7.14
N GLY A 151 20.70 -3.15 -7.33
CA GLY A 151 19.77 -3.54 -6.27
C GLY A 151 18.68 -2.51 -5.95
N SER A 152 18.70 -1.32 -6.54
CA SER A 152 17.72 -0.25 -6.31
C SER A 152 16.46 -0.39 -7.17
N TRP A 153 15.47 0.48 -6.92
CA TRP A 153 14.32 0.68 -7.81
C TRP A 153 14.19 2.13 -8.27
N GLY A 154 13.42 2.31 -9.34
CA GLY A 154 13.16 3.60 -9.96
C GLY A 154 14.24 4.00 -10.97
N PRO A 155 13.89 4.89 -11.92
CA PRO A 155 14.77 5.29 -13.01
C PRO A 155 16.01 6.07 -12.55
N ARG A 156 16.02 6.54 -11.30
CA ARG A 156 17.10 7.31 -10.69
C ARG A 156 17.74 6.59 -9.50
N SER A 157 17.49 5.30 -9.34
CA SER A 157 17.93 4.51 -8.18
C SER A 157 17.53 5.21 -6.87
N SER A 158 16.23 5.46 -6.70
CA SER A 158 15.74 6.29 -5.59
C SER A 158 15.81 5.52 -4.27
N LEU A 159 16.24 6.18 -3.18
CA LEU A 159 16.19 5.59 -1.84
C LEU A 159 14.75 5.32 -1.40
N GLU A 160 13.85 6.27 -1.66
CA GLU A 160 12.44 6.19 -1.30
C GLU A 160 11.73 5.08 -2.10
N GLU A 161 11.92 5.02 -3.42
CA GLU A 161 11.35 3.97 -4.29
C GLU A 161 11.91 2.58 -3.97
N THR A 162 13.21 2.48 -3.68
CA THR A 162 13.86 1.23 -3.24
C THR A 162 13.26 0.75 -1.91
N SER A 163 12.98 1.68 -1.00
CA SER A 163 12.35 1.36 0.29
C SER A 163 10.92 0.86 0.09
N TYR A 164 10.12 1.50 -0.76
CA TYR A 164 8.77 1.05 -1.11
C TYR A 164 8.76 -0.37 -1.69
N ALA A 165 9.61 -0.64 -2.68
CA ALA A 165 9.71 -1.96 -3.28
C ALA A 165 10.16 -3.01 -2.26
N THR A 166 11.14 -2.69 -1.40
CA THR A 166 11.65 -3.60 -0.37
C THR A 166 10.57 -3.95 0.66
N LEU A 167 9.83 -2.95 1.15
CA LEU A 167 8.73 -3.16 2.11
C LEU A 167 7.61 -4.01 1.49
N ALA A 168 7.26 -3.74 0.24
CA ALA A 168 6.27 -4.52 -0.50
C ALA A 168 6.68 -6.00 -0.61
N ILE A 169 7.91 -6.29 -1.04
CA ILE A 169 8.42 -7.68 -1.16
C ILE A 169 8.42 -8.37 0.21
N LYS A 170 8.87 -7.68 1.27
CA LYS A 170 8.89 -8.24 2.64
C LYS A 170 7.48 -8.60 3.13
N SER A 171 6.51 -7.72 2.90
CA SER A 171 5.10 -7.97 3.24
C SER A 171 4.56 -9.18 2.47
N LEU A 172 4.79 -9.23 1.15
CA LEU A 172 4.38 -10.34 0.29
C LEU A 172 4.97 -11.68 0.74
N LEU A 173 6.24 -11.72 1.17
CA LEU A 173 6.92 -12.96 1.58
C LEU A 173 6.33 -13.64 2.83
N THR A 174 5.40 -12.97 3.55
CA THR A 174 4.60 -13.59 4.60
C THR A 174 3.57 -14.59 4.07
N LEU A 175 3.25 -14.51 2.77
CA LEU A 175 2.37 -15.44 2.06
C LEU A 175 3.14 -16.64 1.48
N PRO A 176 2.46 -17.75 1.19
CA PRO A 176 3.08 -18.93 0.59
C PRO A 176 3.35 -18.72 -0.91
N PHE A 177 4.60 -18.38 -1.26
CA PHE A 177 5.13 -18.41 -2.63
C PHE A 177 5.97 -19.67 -2.89
N THR A 178 6.22 -19.99 -4.16
CA THR A 178 7.11 -21.09 -4.55
C THR A 178 8.54 -20.84 -4.05
N ALA A 179 9.34 -21.89 -3.92
CA ALA A 179 10.71 -21.78 -3.44
C ALA A 179 11.54 -20.85 -4.33
N GLU A 180 11.37 -20.95 -5.66
CA GLU A 180 12.09 -20.14 -6.63
C GLU A 180 11.78 -18.64 -6.49
N LEU A 181 10.50 -18.28 -6.35
CA LEU A 181 10.10 -16.89 -6.14
C LEU A 181 10.56 -16.37 -4.77
N ARG A 182 10.52 -17.23 -3.74
CA ARG A 182 11.01 -16.88 -2.41
C ARG A 182 12.52 -16.58 -2.42
N ASP A 183 13.32 -17.44 -3.04
CA ASP A 183 14.77 -17.26 -3.13
C ASP A 183 15.16 -16.01 -3.95
N ALA A 184 14.47 -15.79 -5.07
CA ALA A 184 14.64 -14.57 -5.86
C ALA A 184 14.29 -13.31 -5.06
N SER A 185 13.22 -13.37 -4.26
CA SER A 185 12.79 -12.25 -3.42
C SER A 185 13.76 -11.95 -2.28
N LEU A 186 14.30 -12.98 -1.63
CA LEU A 186 15.32 -12.83 -0.58
C LEU A 186 16.60 -12.20 -1.16
N THR A 187 17.03 -12.69 -2.33
CA THR A 187 18.18 -12.11 -3.05
C THR A 187 17.93 -10.64 -3.40
N ALA A 188 16.74 -10.31 -3.90
CA ALA A 188 16.37 -8.94 -4.22
C ALA A 188 16.40 -8.03 -2.98
N ILE A 189 15.88 -8.49 -1.85
CA ILE A 189 15.92 -7.77 -0.56
C ILE A 189 17.36 -7.54 -0.11
N GLU A 190 18.22 -8.55 -0.16
CA GLU A 190 19.64 -8.43 0.25
C GLU A 190 20.40 -7.39 -0.58
N GLN A 191 20.17 -7.37 -1.89
CA GLN A 191 20.75 -6.38 -2.80
C GLN A 191 20.21 -4.97 -2.49
N ALA A 192 18.90 -4.84 -2.26
CA ALA A 192 18.26 -3.59 -1.89
C ALA A 192 18.82 -3.02 -0.58
N GLU A 193 18.93 -3.85 0.46
CA GLU A 193 19.47 -3.44 1.75
C GLU A 193 20.94 -3.03 1.64
N SER A 194 21.72 -3.74 0.82
CA SER A 194 23.11 -3.39 0.55
C SER A 194 23.21 -2.02 -0.14
N TYR A 195 22.37 -1.78 -1.14
CA TYR A 195 22.26 -0.48 -1.83
C TYR A 195 21.88 0.64 -0.85
N LEU A 196 20.80 0.46 -0.09
CA LEU A 196 20.30 1.45 0.88
C LEU A 196 21.37 1.81 1.92
N ARG A 197 22.03 0.80 2.52
CA ARG A 197 23.11 1.02 3.51
C ARG A 197 24.29 1.76 2.90
N TYR A 198 24.73 1.34 1.72
CA TYR A 198 25.86 1.97 1.02
C TYR A 198 25.57 3.44 0.73
N THR A 199 24.43 3.73 0.10
CA THR A 199 24.06 5.09 -0.33
C THR A 199 23.81 6.00 0.86
N TYR A 200 23.11 5.52 1.90
CA TYR A 200 22.88 6.27 3.13
C TYR A 200 24.19 6.63 3.85
N SER A 201 25.12 5.67 3.98
CA SER A 201 26.41 5.89 4.68
C SER A 201 27.30 6.95 4.04
N ARG A 202 27.12 7.20 2.74
CA ARG A 202 27.93 8.17 1.98
C ARG A 202 27.40 9.60 2.09
N GLY A 203 26.31 9.84 2.83
CA GLY A 203 25.67 11.15 2.88
C GLY A 203 25.10 11.59 1.53
N TYR A 204 24.97 10.66 0.56
CA TYR A 204 24.10 10.83 -0.60
C TYR A 204 22.66 10.68 -0.11
N ILE A 205 22.21 11.63 0.71
CA ILE A 205 20.82 12.04 0.65
C ILE A 205 20.72 12.59 -0.76
N SER A 206 20.22 11.75 -1.67
CA SER A 206 20.08 12.11 -3.08
C SER A 206 19.41 13.48 -3.14
N VAL A 207 19.74 14.28 -4.15
CA VAL A 207 19.12 15.58 -4.40
C VAL A 207 17.60 15.43 -4.27
N ARG A 208 17.08 15.80 -3.08
CA ARG A 208 15.69 15.73 -2.61
C ARG A 208 14.78 15.05 -3.62
N GLU A 209 14.63 13.74 -3.53
CA GLU A 209 13.70 12.98 -4.38
C GLU A 209 12.30 13.57 -4.21
N ARG A 210 11.91 14.41 -5.16
CA ARG A 210 10.62 15.09 -5.13
C ARG A 210 9.58 14.16 -5.75
N LEU A 211 9.16 13.17 -4.96
CA LEU A 211 8.19 12.16 -5.39
C LEU A 211 6.75 12.56 -5.03
N TRP A 212 6.56 13.48 -4.09
CA TRP A 212 5.24 13.88 -3.61
C TRP A 212 4.66 15.03 -4.40
N ILE A 213 3.35 15.02 -4.61
CA ILE A 213 2.61 15.99 -5.44
C ILE A 213 1.83 16.96 -4.56
N ASP A 214 2.11 18.26 -4.71
CA ASP A 214 1.24 19.37 -4.30
C ASP A 214 1.16 20.34 -5.51
N LYS A 215 1.23 21.66 -5.32
CA LYS A 215 1.40 22.66 -6.39
C LYS A 215 2.64 22.39 -7.24
N THR A 216 3.67 21.82 -6.63
CA THR A 216 4.90 21.35 -7.26
C THR A 216 5.33 20.05 -6.61
N LEU A 217 6.25 19.33 -7.24
CA LEU A 217 6.88 18.17 -6.61
C LEU A 217 7.66 18.59 -5.37
N TYR A 218 7.51 17.85 -4.27
CA TYR A 218 8.23 18.05 -3.01
C TYR A 218 8.71 16.72 -2.42
N SER A 219 9.60 16.80 -1.43
CA SER A 219 10.16 15.68 -0.68
C SER A 219 9.77 15.81 0.79
N ILE A 220 9.55 14.70 1.48
CA ILE A 220 9.31 14.68 2.93
C ILE A 220 10.57 14.15 3.61
N GLU A 221 11.28 15.00 4.36
CA GLU A 221 12.62 14.67 4.89
C GLU A 221 12.57 13.75 6.13
N THR A 222 11.40 13.56 6.73
CA THR A 222 11.21 12.83 8.01
C THR A 222 10.28 11.62 7.90
N VAL A 223 9.88 11.23 6.68
CA VAL A 223 8.99 10.08 6.42
C VAL A 223 9.78 9.00 5.68
#